data_AF-A0A4Q2X1F8-F1
#
_entry.id   AF-A0A4Q2X1F8-F1
#
_cell.length_a   1.000
_cell.length_b   1.000
_cell.length_c   1.000
_cell.angle_alpha   90.00
_cell.angle_beta   90.00
_cell.angle_gamma   90.00
#
_symmetry.space_group_name_H-M   'P 1'
#
loop_
_entity.id
_entity.type
_entity.pdbx_description
1 polymer ?
#
loop_
_entity_poly.entity_id
_entity_poly.type
_entity_poly.pdbx_seq_one_letter_code
_entity_poly.pdbx_strand_id
1 'polypeptide(L)'
;MAKPLKKDPRQVETTGHQWDGIEEYNNPLPRWWVWVFYATIVWGIGYTIAYPAWPMITGATPGLLGASTRADVEVEIAAVDKANAAIKDKLVAADLTAIGADPDLAGYAERAGAAVFRTNCAQCHGSGAAGVVGKGYPNLLDDDWLWGGTMDDIHTTVTHGIRNTTDSDARYSEMPKFGTDGILDETQIAQVAEHVLAISGQENDATLAAAGATVFADN
;
A
#
# COMPACT_ATOMS: atom_id res chain seq x y z
N MET A 1 -22.41 -72.81 39.86
CA MET A 1 -22.34 -71.34 39.77
C MET A 1 -21.12 -70.96 38.94
N ALA A 2 -21.31 -70.37 37.76
CA ALA A 2 -20.21 -69.92 36.93
C ALA A 2 -19.53 -68.71 37.58
N LYS A 3 -18.19 -68.73 37.62
CA LYS A 3 -17.34 -67.68 38.17
C LYS A 3 -17.54 -66.40 37.33
N PRO A 4 -17.78 -65.22 37.94
CA PRO A 4 -17.97 -64.00 37.17
C PRO A 4 -16.68 -63.68 36.39
N LEU A 5 -16.83 -63.41 35.10
CA LEU A 5 -15.74 -62.98 34.24
C LEU A 5 -15.20 -61.64 34.78
N LYS A 6 -13.88 -61.57 35.03
CA LYS A 6 -13.21 -60.30 35.35
C LYS A 6 -13.42 -59.35 34.17
N LYS A 7 -14.10 -58.21 34.39
CA LYS A 7 -14.19 -57.11 33.41
C LYS A 7 -12.77 -56.71 32.98
N ASP A 8 -12.55 -56.58 31.67
CA ASP A 8 -11.27 -56.09 31.11
C ASP A 8 -11.07 -54.64 31.60
N PRO A 9 -9.93 -54.30 32.23
CA PRO A 9 -9.64 -52.95 32.72
C PRO A 9 -9.61 -51.86 31.62
N ARG A 10 -9.77 -52.23 30.34
CA ARG A 10 -9.89 -51.33 29.19
C ARG A 10 -11.32 -51.04 28.74
N GLN A 11 -12.35 -51.67 29.31
CA GLN A 11 -13.75 -51.35 28.98
C GLN A 11 -14.22 -50.13 29.78
N VAL A 12 -14.28 -49.00 29.09
CA VAL A 12 -14.77 -47.73 29.62
C VAL A 12 -16.29 -47.71 29.49
N GLU A 13 -17.00 -47.35 30.56
CA GLU A 13 -18.46 -47.29 30.54
C GLU A 13 -18.95 -46.09 29.71
N THR A 14 -20.08 -46.26 29.02
CA THR A 14 -20.74 -45.16 28.30
C THR A 14 -21.61 -44.34 29.26
N THR A 15 -21.95 -43.10 28.87
CA THR A 15 -22.73 -42.16 29.70
C THR A 15 -24.22 -42.52 29.86
N GLY A 16 -24.66 -43.67 29.30
CA GLY A 16 -26.00 -44.23 29.48
C GLY A 16 -27.09 -43.67 28.57
N HIS A 17 -26.76 -42.73 27.68
CA HIS A 17 -27.67 -42.17 26.69
C HIS A 17 -27.10 -42.36 25.29
N GLN A 18 -27.98 -42.59 24.30
CA GLN A 18 -27.63 -42.72 22.90
C GLN A 18 -28.27 -41.60 22.09
N TRP A 19 -27.46 -40.93 21.28
CA TRP A 19 -27.88 -39.84 20.42
C TRP A 19 -27.61 -40.24 18.97
N ASP A 20 -28.68 -40.51 18.21
CA ASP A 20 -28.59 -40.87 16.78
C ASP A 20 -27.57 -41.99 16.49
N GLY A 21 -27.63 -43.07 17.29
CA GLY A 21 -26.71 -44.20 17.16
C GLY A 21 -25.36 -44.02 17.86
N ILE A 22 -24.98 -42.81 18.28
CA ILE A 22 -23.69 -42.50 18.94
C ILE A 22 -23.85 -42.52 20.46
N GLU A 23 -22.88 -43.14 21.15
CA GLU A 23 -22.76 -43.14 22.61
C GLU A 23 -21.42 -42.53 23.03
N GLU A 24 -21.38 -41.85 24.17
CA GLU A 24 -20.18 -41.19 24.68
C GLU A 24 -19.48 -42.05 25.73
N TYR A 25 -18.17 -42.24 25.60
CA TYR A 25 -17.37 -42.91 26.62
C TYR A 25 -17.02 -41.96 27.77
N ASN A 26 -17.20 -42.41 29.01
CA ASN A 26 -16.80 -41.69 30.21
C ASN A 26 -15.30 -41.91 30.52
N ASN A 27 -14.44 -41.50 29.59
CA ASN A 27 -13.00 -41.57 29.76
C ASN A 27 -12.50 -40.45 30.68
N PRO A 28 -11.55 -40.73 31.59
CA PRO A 28 -10.82 -39.64 32.25
C PRO A 28 -10.04 -38.86 31.20
N LEU A 29 -9.91 -37.54 31.39
CA LEU A 29 -9.11 -36.69 30.52
C LEU A 29 -7.67 -37.22 30.44
N PRO A 30 -7.04 -37.24 29.24
CA PRO A 30 -5.67 -37.65 29.11
C PRO A 30 -4.76 -36.81 30.03
N ARG A 31 -3.90 -37.48 30.81
CA ARG A 31 -3.06 -36.78 31.81
C ARG A 31 -2.17 -35.71 31.18
N TRP A 32 -1.62 -35.98 29.99
CA TRP A 32 -0.80 -35.01 29.26
C TRP A 32 -1.62 -33.76 28.86
N TRP A 33 -2.89 -33.95 28.49
CA TRP A 33 -3.79 -32.85 28.14
C TRP A 33 -4.07 -31.97 29.35
N VAL A 34 -4.30 -32.58 30.52
CA VAL A 34 -4.50 -31.85 31.78
C VAL A 34 -3.23 -31.07 32.17
N TRP A 35 -2.04 -31.66 32.00
CA TRP A 35 -0.77 -30.96 32.25
C TRP A 35 -0.60 -29.75 31.33
N VAL A 36 -0.88 -29.89 30.03
CA VAL A 36 -0.84 -28.76 29.08
C VAL A 36 -1.85 -27.69 29.48
N PHE A 37 -3.08 -28.08 29.84
CA PHE A 37 -4.11 -27.15 30.30
C PHE A 37 -3.68 -26.34 31.53
N TYR A 38 -3.05 -26.98 32.52
CA TYR A 38 -2.51 -26.23 33.67
C TYR A 38 -1.30 -25.38 33.30
N ALA A 39 -0.43 -25.84 32.39
CA ALA A 39 0.70 -25.06 31.93
C ALA A 39 0.26 -23.77 31.21
N THR A 40 -0.81 -23.82 30.40
CA THR A 40 -1.34 -22.61 29.73
C THR A 40 -1.97 -21.64 30.73
N ILE A 41 -2.61 -22.13 31.80
CA ILE A 41 -3.12 -21.27 32.88
C ILE A 41 -1.96 -20.56 33.58
N VAL A 42 -0.92 -21.30 33.98
CA VAL A 42 0.27 -20.72 34.62
C VAL A 42 0.95 -19.71 33.70
N TRP A 43 1.08 -20.03 32.41
CA TRP A 43 1.60 -19.11 31.40
C TRP A 43 0.73 -17.84 31.27
N GLY A 44 -0.59 -17.99 31.20
CA GLY A 44 -1.53 -16.87 31.09
C GLY A 44 -1.42 -15.93 32.29
N ILE A 45 -1.39 -16.46 33.51
CA ILE A 45 -1.18 -15.67 34.72
C ILE A 45 0.15 -14.92 34.64
N GLY A 46 1.25 -15.63 34.31
CA GLY A 46 2.56 -15.02 34.15
C GLY A 46 2.58 -13.91 33.10
N TYR A 47 1.92 -14.11 31.96
CA TYR A 47 1.84 -13.13 30.88
C TYR A 47 1.08 -11.87 31.30
N THR A 48 -0.03 -12.01 32.03
CA THR A 48 -0.80 -10.86 32.54
C THR A 48 -0.04 -10.02 33.59
N ILE A 49 0.93 -10.63 34.27
CA ILE A 49 1.82 -9.94 35.21
C ILE A 49 2.97 -9.25 34.45
N ALA A 50 3.49 -9.90 33.41
CA ALA A 50 4.63 -9.40 32.65
C ALA A 50 4.27 -8.23 31.73
N TYR A 51 3.10 -8.28 31.09
CA TYR A 51 2.66 -7.34 30.05
C TYR A 51 1.42 -6.54 30.45
N PRO A 52 1.10 -5.45 29.71
CA PRO A 52 -0.17 -4.79 29.88
C PRO A 52 -1.37 -5.69 29.58
N ALA A 53 -2.32 -5.76 30.51
CA ALA A 53 -3.37 -6.78 30.47
C ALA A 53 -4.76 -6.27 30.90
N TRP A 54 -4.88 -5.65 32.07
CA TRP A 54 -6.19 -5.33 32.65
C TRP A 54 -6.58 -3.87 32.39
N PRO A 55 -7.72 -3.61 31.73
CA PRO A 55 -8.18 -2.24 31.48
C PRO A 55 -8.65 -1.59 32.79
N MET A 56 -8.06 -0.43 33.11
CA MET A 56 -8.43 0.47 34.18
C MET A 56 -9.10 1.73 33.58
N ILE A 57 -9.63 2.60 34.43
CA ILE A 57 -10.36 3.82 34.02
C ILE A 57 -9.52 4.73 33.09
N THR A 58 -8.19 4.77 33.26
CA THR A 58 -7.29 5.66 32.52
C THR A 58 -6.19 4.95 31.71
N GLY A 59 -6.24 3.61 31.59
CA GLY A 59 -5.23 2.83 30.86
C GLY A 59 -5.18 1.37 31.29
N ALA A 60 -4.32 0.55 30.69
CA ALA A 60 -4.11 -0.82 31.14
C ALA A 60 -3.10 -0.89 32.30
N THR A 61 -3.11 -1.98 33.07
CA THR A 61 -1.98 -2.30 33.96
C THR A 61 -0.68 -2.28 33.16
N PRO A 62 0.46 -1.75 33.66
CA PRO A 62 1.68 -1.63 32.87
C PRO A 62 2.48 -2.94 32.73
N GLY A 63 2.20 -3.94 33.57
CA GLY A 63 3.04 -5.13 33.71
C GLY A 63 4.38 -4.84 34.41
N LEU A 64 5.18 -5.88 34.64
CA LEU A 64 6.50 -5.75 35.28
C LEU A 64 7.64 -5.44 34.31
N LEU A 65 7.47 -5.76 33.02
CA LEU A 65 8.53 -5.57 32.03
C LEU A 65 8.55 -4.17 31.41
N GLY A 66 7.55 -3.33 31.71
CA GLY A 66 7.42 -1.99 31.12
C GLY A 66 7.20 -2.00 29.60
N ALA A 67 6.86 -3.15 29.02
CA ALA A 67 6.64 -3.31 27.59
C ALA A 67 5.40 -2.52 27.14
N SER A 68 5.51 -1.84 26.01
CA SER A 68 4.36 -1.19 25.38
C SER A 68 4.46 -1.33 23.87
N THR A 69 3.34 -1.68 23.24
CA THR A 69 3.29 -1.88 21.79
C THR A 69 3.67 -0.64 21.00
N ARG A 70 3.43 0.56 21.55
CA ARG A 70 3.85 1.83 20.94
C ARG A 70 5.37 2.05 21.05
N ALA A 71 5.95 1.77 22.21
CA ALA A 71 7.41 1.87 22.37
C ALA A 71 8.15 0.84 21.50
N ASP A 72 7.58 -0.35 21.31
CA ASP A 72 8.17 -1.37 20.44
C ASP A 72 8.26 -0.86 18.99
N VAL A 73 7.22 -0.19 18.49
CA VAL A 73 7.24 0.45 17.16
C VAL A 73 8.33 1.53 17.07
N GLU A 74 8.48 2.37 18.07
CA GLU A 74 9.54 3.39 18.10
C GLU A 74 10.94 2.77 18.07
N VAL A 75 11.15 1.68 18.82
CA VAL A 75 12.40 0.92 18.84
C VAL A 75 12.68 0.29 17.48
N GLU A 76 11.67 -0.31 16.84
CA GLU A 76 11.81 -0.94 15.52
C GLU A 76 12.12 0.10 14.43
N ILE A 77 11.40 1.23 14.40
CA ILE A 77 11.67 2.34 13.47
C ILE A 77 13.09 2.85 13.67
N ALA A 78 13.50 3.11 14.92
CA ALA A 78 14.85 3.60 15.21
C ALA A 78 15.94 2.59 14.81
N ALA A 79 15.71 1.30 14.99
CA ALA A 79 16.63 0.25 14.56
C ALA A 79 16.78 0.22 13.03
N VAL A 80 15.67 0.29 12.29
CA VAL A 80 15.65 0.32 10.82
C VAL A 80 16.29 1.60 10.29
N ASP A 81 16.00 2.76 10.89
CA ASP A 81 16.59 4.02 10.49
C ASP A 81 18.08 4.04 10.73
N LYS A 82 18.54 3.57 11.90
CA LYS A 82 19.98 3.43 12.17
C LYS A 82 20.68 2.49 11.20
N ALA A 83 20.05 1.36 10.85
CA ALA A 83 20.61 0.41 9.90
C ALA A 83 20.75 0.99 8.48
N ASN A 84 19.85 1.90 8.10
CA ASN A 84 19.82 2.52 6.78
C ASN A 84 20.40 3.94 6.72
N ALA A 85 20.78 4.53 7.87
CA ALA A 85 21.19 5.94 7.97
C ALA A 85 22.32 6.27 6.99
N ALA A 86 23.39 5.48 6.98
CA ALA A 86 24.56 5.77 6.16
C ALA A 86 24.27 5.88 4.65
N ILE A 87 23.33 5.09 4.11
CA ILE A 87 22.96 5.16 2.69
C ILE A 87 21.90 6.23 2.44
N LYS A 88 20.94 6.40 3.36
CA LYS A 88 19.93 7.48 3.29
C LYS A 88 20.59 8.85 3.34
N ASP A 89 21.54 9.07 4.25
CA ASP A 89 22.26 10.35 4.41
C ASP A 89 23.04 10.71 3.14
N LYS A 90 23.70 9.72 2.52
CA LYS A 90 24.39 9.93 1.25
C LYS A 90 23.41 10.29 0.12
N LEU A 91 22.26 9.62 0.07
CA LEU A 91 21.25 9.87 -0.96
C LEU A 91 20.64 11.28 -0.81
N VAL A 92 20.35 11.71 0.42
CA VAL A 92 19.78 13.03 0.71
C VAL A 92 20.80 14.16 0.48
N ALA A 93 22.08 13.91 0.74
CA ALA A 93 23.14 14.89 0.52
C ALA A 93 23.56 15.01 -0.96
N ALA A 94 23.27 14.00 -1.78
CA ALA A 94 23.57 14.02 -3.21
C ALA A 94 22.63 14.97 -3.95
N ASP A 95 23.17 15.69 -4.92
CA ASP A 95 22.34 16.40 -5.90
C ASP A 95 21.53 15.37 -6.71
N LEU A 96 20.24 15.64 -6.93
CA LEU A 96 19.34 14.70 -7.60
C LEU A 96 19.84 14.28 -8.99
N THR A 97 20.47 15.21 -9.73
CA THR A 97 21.02 14.92 -11.06
C THR A 97 22.34 14.13 -11.00
N ALA A 98 23.01 14.14 -9.85
CA ALA A 98 24.28 13.44 -9.62
C ALA A 98 24.13 12.01 -9.09
N ILE A 99 22.94 11.61 -8.60
CA ILE A 99 22.71 10.25 -8.05
C ILE A 99 23.09 9.16 -9.05
N GLY A 100 22.79 9.36 -10.34
CA GLY A 100 23.11 8.41 -11.40
C GLY A 100 24.61 8.25 -11.71
N ALA A 101 25.45 9.17 -11.24
CA ALA A 101 26.89 9.15 -11.51
C ALA A 101 27.68 8.22 -10.56
N ASP A 102 27.11 7.88 -9.40
CA ASP A 102 27.68 6.92 -8.45
C ASP A 102 26.94 5.58 -8.59
N PRO A 103 27.56 4.50 -9.09
CA PRO A 103 26.90 3.22 -9.30
C PRO A 103 26.30 2.60 -8.03
N ASP A 104 26.90 2.84 -6.86
CA ASP A 104 26.40 2.29 -5.60
C ASP A 104 25.14 3.05 -5.14
N LEU A 105 25.14 4.39 -5.29
CA LEU A 105 23.98 5.21 -5.00
C LEU A 105 22.86 5.00 -6.01
N ALA A 106 23.16 4.97 -7.31
CA ALA A 106 22.22 4.67 -8.37
C ALA A 106 21.56 3.30 -8.16
N GLY A 107 22.36 2.26 -7.92
CA GLY A 107 21.84 0.92 -7.68
C GLY A 107 20.98 0.83 -6.42
N TYR A 108 21.29 1.57 -5.36
CA TYR A 108 20.41 1.66 -4.19
C TYR A 108 19.13 2.44 -4.51
N ALA A 109 19.23 3.61 -5.12
CA ALA A 109 18.12 4.49 -5.47
C ALA A 109 17.12 3.79 -6.39
N GLU A 110 17.59 3.01 -7.38
CA GLU A 110 16.74 2.22 -8.25
C GLU A 110 15.99 1.12 -7.49
N ARG A 111 16.68 0.33 -6.64
CA ARG A 111 16.03 -0.77 -5.90
C ARG A 111 15.04 -0.26 -4.86
N ALA A 112 15.45 0.75 -4.09
CA ALA A 112 14.61 1.36 -3.07
C ALA A 112 13.47 2.15 -3.71
N GLY A 113 13.77 2.96 -4.73
CA GLY A 113 12.81 3.70 -5.53
C GLY A 113 11.79 2.78 -6.20
N ALA A 114 12.21 1.64 -6.76
CA ALA A 114 11.29 0.66 -7.33
C ALA A 114 10.38 0.02 -6.25
N ALA A 115 10.87 -0.17 -5.02
CA ALA A 115 10.02 -0.63 -3.92
C ALA A 115 8.97 0.43 -3.54
N VAL A 116 9.39 1.69 -3.39
CA VAL A 116 8.51 2.84 -3.13
C VAL A 116 7.49 3.03 -4.25
N PHE A 117 7.91 2.89 -5.50
CA PHE A 117 7.06 3.00 -6.68
C PHE A 117 5.97 1.93 -6.67
N ARG A 118 6.33 0.67 -6.40
CA ARG A 118 5.36 -0.43 -6.33
C ARG A 118 4.32 -0.24 -5.22
N THR A 119 4.69 0.35 -4.09
CA THR A 119 3.77 0.55 -2.97
C THR A 119 2.86 1.75 -3.17
N ASN A 120 3.38 2.85 -3.74
CA ASN A 120 2.70 4.14 -3.71
C ASN A 120 2.22 4.64 -5.09
N CYS A 121 2.86 4.23 -6.19
CA CYS A 121 2.64 4.84 -7.51
C CYS A 121 2.03 3.85 -8.52
N ALA A 122 2.34 2.56 -8.40
CA ALA A 122 1.97 1.54 -9.37
C ALA A 122 0.45 1.32 -9.53
N GLN A 123 -0.35 1.74 -8.56
CA GLN A 123 -1.81 1.65 -8.65
C GLN A 123 -2.38 2.55 -9.76
N CYS A 124 -1.72 3.69 -10.03
CA CYS A 124 -2.12 4.65 -11.06
C CYS A 124 -1.26 4.50 -12.32
N HIS A 125 0.07 4.43 -12.16
CA HIS A 125 1.01 4.38 -13.28
C HIS A 125 1.33 2.95 -13.77
N GLY A 126 0.64 1.93 -13.23
CA GLY A 126 0.86 0.54 -13.58
C GLY A 126 2.11 -0.07 -12.93
N SER A 127 2.15 -1.41 -12.86
CA SER A 127 3.25 -2.15 -12.25
C SER A 127 4.59 -1.96 -12.96
N GLY A 128 4.56 -1.69 -14.25
CA GLY A 128 5.73 -1.38 -15.08
C GLY A 128 5.94 0.11 -15.34
N ALA A 129 5.24 1.01 -14.65
CA ALA A 129 5.31 2.47 -14.88
C ALA A 129 4.85 2.96 -16.26
N ALA A 130 4.26 2.10 -17.09
CA ALA A 130 3.80 2.41 -18.45
C ALA A 130 2.49 3.23 -18.52
N GLY A 131 1.92 3.61 -17.38
CA GLY A 131 0.66 4.33 -17.32
C GLY A 131 -0.55 3.46 -17.67
N VAL A 132 -1.71 4.13 -17.82
CA VAL A 132 -2.96 3.52 -18.28
C VAL A 132 -3.64 4.50 -19.22
N VAL A 133 -3.29 4.41 -20.51
CA VAL A 133 -3.69 5.36 -21.58
C VAL A 133 -5.20 5.66 -21.57
N GLY A 134 -6.05 4.63 -21.46
CA GLY A 134 -7.51 4.79 -21.45
C GLY A 134 -8.10 5.35 -20.15
N LYS A 135 -7.29 5.57 -19.11
CA LYS A 135 -7.71 6.14 -17.82
C LYS A 135 -7.02 7.46 -17.48
N GLY A 136 -6.22 8.00 -18.41
CA GLY A 136 -5.55 9.29 -18.24
C GLY A 136 -4.35 9.27 -17.30
N TYR A 137 -3.77 8.10 -17.02
CA TYR A 137 -2.55 7.99 -16.21
C TYR A 137 -1.30 7.97 -17.11
N PRO A 138 -0.37 8.92 -16.95
CA PRO A 138 0.83 9.03 -17.79
C PRO A 138 1.74 7.81 -17.74
N ASN A 139 2.39 7.54 -18.86
CA ASN A 139 3.56 6.68 -18.95
C ASN A 139 4.77 7.43 -18.35
N LEU A 140 5.53 6.77 -17.49
CA LEU A 140 6.72 7.35 -16.85
C LEU A 140 8.03 6.76 -17.41
N LEU A 141 7.93 5.91 -18.44
CA LEU A 141 9.07 5.28 -19.12
C LEU A 141 9.44 5.97 -20.44
N ASP A 142 8.57 6.83 -20.97
CA ASP A 142 8.85 7.54 -22.21
C ASP A 142 9.45 8.94 -21.97
N ASP A 143 9.74 9.62 -23.07
CA ASP A 143 10.39 10.92 -23.07
C ASP A 143 9.38 12.09 -23.13
N ASP A 144 8.08 11.84 -22.98
CA ASP A 144 7.03 12.86 -23.10
C ASP A 144 6.49 13.27 -21.72
N TRP A 145 6.89 14.46 -21.27
CA TRP A 145 6.64 14.94 -19.91
C TRP A 145 5.81 16.21 -19.91
N LEU A 146 4.52 16.08 -19.56
CA LEU A 146 3.56 17.20 -19.51
C LEU A 146 4.01 18.36 -18.61
N TRP A 147 4.73 18.07 -17.52
CA TRP A 147 5.18 19.08 -16.54
C TRP A 147 6.71 19.24 -16.49
N GLY A 148 7.41 18.80 -17.54
CA GLY A 148 8.87 18.79 -17.60
C GLY A 148 9.47 17.46 -17.15
N GLY A 149 10.50 17.00 -17.86
CA GLY A 149 11.16 15.71 -17.65
C GLY A 149 12.53 15.80 -16.98
N THR A 150 12.93 16.99 -16.50
CA THR A 150 14.16 17.12 -15.73
C THR A 150 13.98 16.49 -14.35
N MET A 151 15.09 16.12 -13.70
CA MET A 151 15.02 15.51 -12.36
C MET A 151 14.33 16.44 -11.35
N ASP A 152 14.57 17.76 -11.45
CA ASP A 152 13.92 18.76 -10.61
C ASP A 152 12.42 18.90 -10.91
N ASP A 153 12.03 18.82 -12.19
CA ASP A 153 10.61 18.88 -12.57
C ASP A 153 9.82 17.68 -12.03
N ILE A 154 10.41 16.49 -12.15
CA ILE A 154 9.85 15.23 -11.64
C ILE A 154 9.78 15.30 -10.11
N HIS A 155 10.87 15.69 -9.45
CA HIS A 155 10.90 15.82 -7.99
C HIS A 155 9.86 16.82 -7.46
N THR A 156 9.68 17.96 -8.15
CA THR A 156 8.64 18.94 -7.83
C THR A 156 7.25 18.32 -7.93
N THR A 157 6.99 17.57 -9.00
CA THR A 157 5.70 16.89 -9.22
C THR A 157 5.43 15.80 -8.18
N VAL A 158 6.44 15.03 -7.79
CA VAL A 158 6.32 14.00 -6.75
C VAL A 158 6.11 14.62 -5.36
N THR A 159 6.77 15.72 -5.06
CA THR A 159 6.74 16.35 -3.73
C THR A 159 5.46 17.13 -3.50
N HIS A 160 5.06 17.98 -4.46
CA HIS A 160 3.97 18.94 -4.28
C HIS A 160 2.66 18.50 -4.96
N GLY A 161 2.78 17.64 -5.98
CA GLY A 161 1.65 17.14 -6.75
C GLY A 161 1.10 18.13 -7.79
N ILE A 162 0.01 17.71 -8.42
CA ILE A 162 -0.75 18.48 -9.40
C ILE A 162 -2.14 18.79 -8.84
N ARG A 163 -2.60 20.05 -8.92
CA ARG A 163 -3.88 20.53 -8.37
C ARG A 163 -4.06 20.28 -6.87
N ASN A 164 -2.97 20.15 -6.12
CA ASN A 164 -3.04 20.05 -4.68
C ASN A 164 -3.37 21.44 -4.10
N THR A 165 -4.45 21.54 -3.33
CA THR A 165 -4.93 22.81 -2.77
C THR A 165 -4.38 23.13 -1.39
N THR A 166 -3.64 22.19 -0.77
CA THR A 166 -3.05 22.37 0.56
C THR A 166 -1.57 22.79 0.49
N ASP A 167 -0.96 22.74 -0.68
CA ASP A 167 0.43 23.10 -0.93
C ASP A 167 0.50 24.23 -1.97
N SER A 168 1.14 25.34 -1.60
CA SER A 168 1.27 26.51 -2.47
C SER A 168 2.25 26.30 -3.62
N ASP A 169 3.17 25.35 -3.49
CA ASP A 169 4.17 25.02 -4.51
C ASP A 169 3.66 23.94 -5.49
N ALA A 170 2.44 23.46 -5.28
CA ALA A 170 1.80 22.50 -6.17
C ALA A 170 1.57 23.09 -7.56
N ARG A 171 1.79 22.25 -8.58
CA ARG A 171 1.56 22.66 -9.95
C ARG A 171 0.06 22.79 -10.22
N TYR A 172 -0.29 23.82 -10.96
CA TYR A 172 -1.62 23.93 -11.53
C TYR A 172 -1.67 23.31 -12.93
N SER A 173 -2.80 22.70 -13.26
CA SER A 173 -3.09 22.21 -14.59
C SER A 173 -4.60 22.27 -14.75
N GLU A 174 -5.12 22.73 -15.87
CA GLU A 174 -6.55 22.66 -16.17
C GLU A 174 -6.73 22.56 -17.68
N MET A 175 -7.67 21.73 -18.11
CA MET A 175 -8.22 21.78 -19.45
C MET A 175 -9.60 22.42 -19.33
N PRO A 176 -9.79 23.67 -19.75
CA PRO A 176 -11.09 24.34 -19.67
C PRO A 176 -12.18 23.52 -20.36
N LYS A 177 -13.40 23.60 -19.85
CA LYS A 177 -14.57 22.95 -20.46
C LYS A 177 -15.13 23.84 -21.59
N PHE A 178 -14.32 24.04 -22.63
CA PHE A 178 -14.53 25.02 -23.72
C PHE A 178 -15.98 25.12 -24.22
N GLY A 179 -16.68 24.00 -24.42
CA GLY A 179 -18.09 24.01 -24.83
C GLY A 179 -19.08 24.40 -23.73
N THR A 180 -18.93 23.87 -22.52
CA THR A 180 -19.85 24.16 -21.39
C THR A 180 -19.73 25.61 -20.91
N ASP A 181 -18.52 26.17 -20.95
CA ASP A 181 -18.29 27.58 -20.61
C ASP A 181 -18.60 28.54 -21.76
N GLY A 182 -19.01 28.01 -22.93
CA GLY A 182 -19.35 28.82 -24.10
C GLY A 182 -18.16 29.56 -24.71
N ILE A 183 -16.93 29.11 -24.44
CA ILE A 183 -15.71 29.65 -25.04
C ILE A 183 -15.67 29.29 -26.53
N LEU A 184 -16.05 28.05 -26.85
CA LEU A 184 -16.17 27.54 -28.21
C LEU A 184 -17.56 26.96 -28.44
N ASP A 185 -18.12 27.15 -29.64
CA ASP A 185 -19.32 26.45 -30.08
C ASP A 185 -19.01 25.03 -30.61
N GLU A 186 -20.05 24.23 -30.89
CA GLU A 186 -19.90 22.85 -31.36
C GLU A 186 -19.10 22.74 -32.68
N THR A 187 -19.22 23.73 -33.56
CA THR A 187 -18.50 23.73 -34.84
C THR A 187 -17.02 24.02 -34.62
N GLN A 188 -16.71 25.01 -33.76
CA GLN A 188 -15.34 25.35 -33.40
C GLN A 188 -14.64 24.19 -32.67
N ILE A 189 -15.36 23.48 -31.79
CA ILE A 189 -14.83 22.28 -31.11
C ILE A 189 -14.46 21.20 -32.12
N ALA A 190 -15.33 20.91 -33.10
CA ALA A 190 -15.05 19.93 -34.14
C ALA A 190 -13.84 20.33 -34.99
N GLN A 191 -13.74 21.62 -35.35
CA GLN A 191 -12.60 22.15 -36.11
C GLN A 191 -11.28 21.99 -35.35
N VAL A 192 -11.23 22.38 -34.07
CA VAL A 192 -10.02 22.24 -33.25
C VAL A 192 -9.64 20.78 -33.05
N ALA A 193 -10.62 19.88 -32.85
CA ALA A 193 -10.35 18.46 -32.71
C ALA A 193 -9.66 17.88 -33.97
N GLU A 194 -10.17 18.21 -35.16
CA GLU A 194 -9.54 17.82 -36.44
C GLU A 194 -8.16 18.44 -36.63
N HIS A 195 -7.97 19.69 -36.18
CA HIS A 195 -6.65 20.32 -36.20
C HIS A 195 -5.64 19.59 -35.30
N VAL A 196 -6.05 19.20 -34.09
CA VAL A 196 -5.21 18.44 -33.14
C VAL A 196 -4.85 17.05 -33.70
N LEU A 197 -5.77 16.39 -34.40
CA LEU A 197 -5.48 15.15 -35.14
C LEU A 197 -4.45 15.39 -36.24
N ALA A 198 -4.59 16.48 -37.01
CA ALA A 198 -3.65 16.82 -38.07
C ALA A 198 -2.23 17.09 -37.55
N ILE A 199 -2.06 17.89 -36.48
CA ILE A 199 -0.72 18.19 -35.92
C ILE A 199 -0.07 16.96 -35.26
N SER A 200 -0.87 16.01 -34.78
CA SER A 200 -0.38 14.72 -34.26
C SER A 200 -0.13 13.67 -35.35
N GLY A 201 -0.31 14.03 -36.64
CA GLY A 201 -0.08 13.15 -37.78
C GLY A 201 -1.12 12.04 -37.96
N GLN A 202 -2.29 12.18 -37.35
CA GLN A 202 -3.41 11.24 -37.45
C GLN A 202 -4.33 11.57 -38.64
N GLU A 203 -5.15 10.59 -39.05
CA GLU A 203 -6.20 10.80 -40.05
C GLU A 203 -7.18 11.89 -39.58
N ASN A 204 -7.54 12.81 -40.48
CA ASN A 204 -8.33 14.00 -40.18
C ASN A 204 -9.10 14.49 -41.41
N ASP A 205 -10.12 15.32 -41.19
CA ASP A 205 -10.76 16.14 -42.22
C ASP A 205 -9.93 17.41 -42.46
N ALA A 206 -9.22 17.45 -43.58
CA ALA A 206 -8.34 18.57 -43.93
C ALA A 206 -9.06 19.94 -44.01
N THR A 207 -10.35 19.97 -44.33
CA THR A 207 -11.12 21.22 -44.42
C THR A 207 -11.41 21.75 -43.02
N LEU A 208 -11.84 20.88 -42.11
CA LEU A 208 -12.08 21.24 -40.71
C LEU A 208 -10.78 21.54 -39.97
N ALA A 209 -9.72 20.77 -40.21
CA ALA A 209 -8.40 21.00 -39.62
C ALA A 209 -7.80 22.36 -40.03
N ALA A 210 -8.02 22.79 -41.28
CA ALA A 210 -7.58 24.11 -41.75
C ALA A 210 -8.34 25.25 -41.06
N ALA A 211 -9.65 25.10 -40.86
CA ALA A 211 -10.44 26.07 -40.09
C ALA A 211 -10.04 26.08 -38.61
N GLY A 212 -9.81 24.91 -38.03
CA GLY A 212 -9.42 24.71 -36.63
C GLY A 212 -8.06 25.27 -36.27
N ALA A 213 -7.15 25.41 -37.23
CA ALA A 213 -5.85 26.05 -37.02
C ALA A 213 -5.97 27.47 -36.48
N THR A 214 -6.95 28.23 -36.99
CA THR A 214 -7.22 29.60 -36.49
C THR A 214 -7.74 29.55 -35.06
N VAL A 215 -8.74 28.70 -34.80
CA VAL A 215 -9.36 28.58 -33.47
C VAL A 215 -8.35 28.10 -32.41
N PHE A 216 -7.46 27.18 -32.75
CA PHE A 216 -6.38 26.69 -31.88
C PHE A 216 -5.31 27.77 -31.62
N ALA A 217 -5.01 28.63 -32.59
CA ALA A 217 -4.05 29.71 -32.39
C ALA A 217 -4.61 30.87 -31.55
N ASP A 218 -5.93 31.07 -31.58
CA ASP A 218 -6.61 32.16 -30.89
C ASP A 218 -6.89 31.87 -29.39
N ASN A 219 -6.72 30.63 -28.93
CA ASN A 219 -7.04 30.18 -27.55
C ASN A 219 -5.87 29.43 -26.92
#